data_AF-A0A4S8MA01-F1
#
_entry.id   AF-A0A4S8MA01-F1
#
_cell.length_a   1.000
_cell.length_b   1.000
_cell.length_c   1.000
_cell.angle_alpha   90.00
_cell.angle_beta   90.00
_cell.angle_gamma   90.00
#
_symmetry.space_group_name_H-M   'P 1'
#
loop_
_entity.id
_entity.type
_entity.pdbx_description
1 polymer ?
#
loop_
_entity_poly.entity_id
_entity_poly.type
_entity_poly.pdbx_seq_one_letter_code
_entity_poly.pdbx_strand_id
1 'polypeptide(L)'
;ELACIGWASALMLHTYNFVEDFIKSHQSSPPFAIPQLRFVPTALVITQDDDRKAFLLEQMIPDSFGKYISNASPRPLKQKAKSNREIAEFLVFVQHHQYESTKAVYISDFQGGTSLLTDPQIITDPYFNLFNDGNVGFTEFPSLHDCNKFCSFFML
;
A
#
# COMPACT_ATOMS: atom_id res chain seq x y z
N GLU A 1 12.75 -3.26 -6.23
CA GLU A 1 12.69 -1.84 -5.82
C GLU A 1 12.09 -0.86 -6.79
N LEU A 2 12.81 -0.26 -7.75
CA LEU A 2 12.23 0.85 -8.55
C LEU A 2 10.90 0.51 -9.23
N ALA A 3 10.80 -0.68 -9.83
CA ALA A 3 9.55 -1.16 -10.39
C ALA A 3 8.47 -1.35 -9.32
N CYS A 4 8.84 -1.93 -8.17
CA CYS A 4 7.94 -2.20 -7.03
C CYS A 4 7.28 -0.90 -6.52
N ILE A 5 8.08 0.13 -6.23
CA ILE A 5 7.57 1.42 -5.75
C ILE A 5 6.78 2.18 -6.83
N GLY A 6 7.14 2.01 -8.10
CA GLY A 6 6.34 2.52 -9.23
C GLY A 6 4.95 1.88 -9.30
N TRP A 7 4.87 0.55 -9.21
CA TRP A 7 3.61 -0.19 -9.14
C TRP A 7 2.78 0.18 -7.91
N ALA A 8 3.42 0.28 -6.75
CA ALA A 8 2.75 0.66 -5.51
C ALA A 8 2.15 2.07 -5.61
N SER A 9 2.89 3.01 -6.19
CA SER A 9 2.39 4.37 -6.45
C SER A 9 1.18 4.37 -7.38
N ALA A 10 1.21 3.59 -8.47
CA ALA A 10 0.11 3.49 -9.42
C ALA A 10 -1.14 2.83 -8.81
N LEU A 11 -0.97 1.74 -8.05
CA LEU A 11 -2.06 1.05 -7.36
C LEU A 11 -2.67 1.88 -6.23
N MET A 12 -1.86 2.70 -5.56
CA MET A 12 -2.34 3.67 -4.57
C MET A 12 -3.20 4.75 -5.24
N LEU A 13 -2.72 5.31 -6.36
CA LEU A 13 -3.49 6.28 -7.16
C LEU A 13 -4.80 5.67 -7.67
N HIS A 14 -4.79 4.43 -8.16
CA HIS A 14 -5.99 3.68 -8.55
C HIS A 14 -7.03 3.62 -7.43
N THR A 15 -6.58 3.40 -6.19
CA THR A 15 -7.48 3.35 -5.03
C THR A 15 -8.03 4.72 -4.66
N TYR A 16 -7.22 5.78 -4.71
CA TYR A 16 -7.71 7.14 -4.47
C TYR A 16 -8.72 7.60 -5.52
N ASN A 17 -8.48 7.29 -6.80
CA ASN A 17 -9.44 7.58 -7.87
C ASN A 17 -10.78 6.90 -7.59
N PHE A 18 -10.77 5.62 -7.20
CA PHE A 18 -11.99 4.92 -6.78
C PHE A 18 -12.70 5.60 -5.61
N VAL A 19 -11.97 5.97 -4.55
CA VAL A 19 -12.55 6.66 -3.38
C VAL A 19 -13.23 7.96 -3.79
N GLU A 20 -12.57 8.78 -4.62
CA GLU A 20 -13.13 10.04 -5.11
C GLU A 20 -14.38 9.82 -5.95
N ASP A 21 -14.33 8.89 -6.91
CA ASP A 21 -15.43 8.60 -7.81
C ASP A 21 -16.63 8.02 -7.07
N PHE A 22 -16.40 7.16 -6.08
CA PHE A 22 -17.43 6.61 -5.21
C PHE A 22 -18.14 7.72 -4.42
N ILE A 23 -17.39 8.60 -3.75
CA ILE A 23 -17.93 9.72 -2.98
C ILE A 23 -18.76 10.64 -3.87
N LYS A 24 -18.26 10.99 -5.07
CA LYS A 24 -18.95 11.84 -6.04
C LYS A 24 -20.24 11.20 -6.55
N SER A 25 -20.20 9.92 -6.94
CA SER A 25 -21.33 9.21 -7.53
C SER A 25 -22.45 8.90 -6.53
N HIS A 26 -22.11 8.59 -5.28
CA HIS A 26 -23.08 8.22 -4.25
C HIS A 26 -23.51 9.40 -3.38
N GLN A 27 -23.03 10.63 -3.66
CA GLN A 27 -23.26 11.84 -2.85
C GLN A 27 -23.04 11.57 -1.34
N SER A 28 -22.07 10.71 -1.03
CA SER A 28 -21.89 10.16 0.31
C SER A 28 -20.82 10.93 1.05
N SER A 29 -21.05 11.22 2.32
CA SER A 29 -20.04 11.82 3.20
C SER A 29 -19.52 10.73 4.14
N PRO A 30 -18.24 10.29 4.02
CA PRO A 30 -17.70 9.33 4.96
C PRO A 30 -17.73 9.91 6.38
N PRO A 31 -18.17 9.13 7.39
CA PRO A 31 -18.20 9.58 8.79
C PRO A 31 -16.81 9.60 9.44
N PHE A 32 -15.74 9.46 8.64
CA PHE A 32 -14.35 9.37 9.04
C PHE A 32 -13.47 10.11 8.03
N ALA A 33 -12.27 10.51 8.47
CA ALA A 33 -11.28 11.08 7.58
C ALA A 33 -10.69 9.99 6.67
N ILE A 34 -10.43 10.33 5.39
CA ILE A 34 -9.68 9.49 4.46
C ILE A 34 -8.20 9.85 4.59
N PRO A 35 -7.33 8.94 5.10
CA PRO A 35 -5.90 9.18 5.16
C PRO A 35 -5.32 9.53 3.79
N GLN A 36 -4.44 10.53 3.74
CA GLN A 36 -3.76 11.00 2.53
C GLN A 36 -2.30 10.53 2.59
N LEU A 37 -2.00 9.45 1.89
CA LEU A 37 -0.73 8.73 1.91
C LEU A 37 -0.22 8.59 0.49
N ARG A 38 1.10 8.62 0.31
CA ARG A 38 1.74 8.28 -0.96
C ARG A 38 3.07 7.58 -0.72
N PHE A 39 3.52 6.82 -1.72
CA PHE A 39 4.89 6.30 -1.69
C PHE A 39 5.90 7.42 -1.95
N VAL A 40 7.08 7.29 -1.36
CA VAL A 40 8.19 8.22 -1.56
C VAL A 40 8.69 8.17 -3.01
N PRO A 41 9.12 9.31 -3.59
CA PRO A 41 9.88 9.29 -4.83
C PRO A 41 11.21 8.60 -4.59
N THR A 42 11.56 7.73 -5.52
CA THR A 42 12.78 6.93 -5.45
C THR A 42 13.54 7.02 -6.77
N ALA A 43 14.87 7.13 -6.69
CA ALA A 43 15.75 7.30 -7.83
C ALA A 43 16.91 6.30 -7.81
N LEU A 44 17.30 5.81 -9.00
CA LEU A 44 18.57 5.12 -9.19
C LEU A 44 19.68 6.15 -9.40
N VAL A 45 20.71 6.09 -8.57
CA VAL A 45 21.91 6.91 -8.71
C VAL A 45 23.08 6.01 -9.00
N ILE A 46 23.85 6.34 -10.03
CA ILE A 46 25.06 5.61 -10.41
C ILE A 46 26.24 6.57 -10.30
N THR A 47 27.25 6.23 -9.50
CA THR A 47 28.46 7.04 -9.37
C THR A 47 29.23 7.06 -10.69
N GLN A 48 29.96 8.14 -10.93
CA GLN A 48 30.73 8.35 -12.17
C GLN A 48 32.24 8.12 -11.98
N ASP A 49 32.65 7.57 -10.84
CA ASP A 49 34.03 7.15 -10.59
C ASP A 49 34.34 5.81 -11.28
N ASP A 50 35.63 5.43 -11.26
CA ASP A 50 36.10 4.19 -11.88
C ASP A 50 35.45 2.94 -11.24
N ASP A 51 34.99 3.04 -9.99
CA ASP A 51 34.29 2.01 -9.22
C ASP A 51 32.77 2.31 -9.17
N ARG A 52 32.14 2.34 -10.34
CA ARG A 52 30.70 2.66 -10.49
C ARG A 52 29.83 1.85 -9.54
N LYS A 53 29.22 2.55 -8.58
CA LYS A 53 28.27 2.02 -7.61
C LYS A 53 26.86 2.48 -7.96
N ALA A 54 25.92 1.56 -7.83
CA ALA A 54 24.50 1.84 -7.95
C ALA A 54 23.88 1.98 -6.55
N PHE A 55 23.13 3.05 -6.33
CA PHE A 55 22.41 3.34 -5.11
C PHE A 55 20.94 3.59 -5.43
N LEU A 56 20.08 3.18 -4.51
CA LEU A 56 18.70 3.62 -4.48
C LEU A 56 18.61 4.79 -3.50
N LEU A 57 18.14 5.94 -3.97
CA LEU A 57 17.88 7.11 -3.12
C LEU A 57 16.38 7.32 -2.98
N GLU A 58 15.94 7.59 -1.75
CA GLU A 58 14.54 7.80 -1.42
C GLU A 58 14.35 9.13 -0.69
N GLN A 59 13.16 9.72 -0.79
CA GLN A 59 12.80 10.87 0.04
C GLN A 59 12.83 10.48 1.52
N MET A 60 13.56 11.26 2.32
CA MET A 60 13.61 11.08 3.77
C MET A 60 12.21 11.31 4.38
N ILE A 61 11.78 10.37 5.22
CA ILE A 61 10.53 10.42 5.98
C ILE A 61 10.81 11.13 7.32
N PRO A 62 10.23 12.32 7.58
CA PRO A 62 10.53 13.09 8.79
C PRO A 62 9.80 12.58 10.04
N ASP A 63 8.76 11.77 9.86
CA ASP A 63 7.94 11.21 10.94
C ASP A 63 8.61 9.99 11.61
N SER A 64 8.06 9.56 12.74
CA SER A 64 8.39 8.25 13.31
C SER A 64 8.05 7.14 12.31
N PHE A 65 9.05 6.34 11.95
CA PHE A 65 8.88 5.20 11.07
C PHE A 65 8.15 4.05 11.78
N GLY A 66 7.16 3.47 11.12
CA GLY A 66 6.41 2.32 11.61
C GLY A 66 5.92 1.43 10.49
N LYS A 67 5.70 0.15 10.82
CA LYS A 67 5.10 -0.83 9.93
C LYS A 67 3.62 -0.97 10.25
N TYR A 68 2.77 -0.83 9.23
CA TYR A 68 1.31 -0.89 9.34
C TYR A 68 0.79 -2.29 9.04
N ILE A 69 1.31 -2.93 7.99
CA ILE A 69 0.92 -4.27 7.52
C ILE A 69 2.20 -5.00 7.11
N SER A 70 2.26 -6.32 7.31
CA SER A 70 3.36 -7.16 6.84
C SER A 70 3.00 -7.89 5.56
N ASN A 71 3.96 -8.21 4.70
CA ASN A 71 3.71 -9.07 3.53
C ASN A 71 3.11 -10.45 3.87
N ALA A 72 3.36 -10.99 5.06
CA ALA A 72 2.85 -12.31 5.49
C ALA A 72 1.36 -12.34 5.88
N SER A 73 0.69 -11.19 6.01
CA SER A 73 -0.72 -11.14 6.42
C SER A 73 -1.38 -9.83 5.97
N PRO A 74 -2.63 -9.88 5.44
CA PRO A 74 -3.39 -8.67 5.09
C PRO A 74 -3.94 -7.94 6.33
N ARG A 75 -3.64 -8.42 7.54
CA ARG A 75 -4.14 -7.85 8.79
C ARG A 75 -3.24 -6.72 9.28
N PRO A 76 -3.81 -5.70 9.93
CA PRO A 76 -3.03 -4.59 10.45
C PRO A 76 -2.20 -5.04 11.66
N LEU A 77 -0.95 -4.60 11.71
CA LEU A 77 -0.10 -4.72 12.89
C LEU A 77 -0.63 -3.83 14.00
N LYS A 78 -0.40 -4.23 15.26
CA LYS A 78 -0.85 -3.48 16.44
C LYS A 78 -0.20 -2.10 16.50
N GLN A 79 -1.02 -1.06 16.36
CA GLN A 79 -0.58 0.33 16.46
C GLN A 79 -0.90 0.93 17.84
N LYS A 80 0.03 1.74 18.37
CA LYS A 80 -0.15 2.44 19.66
C LYS A 80 -1.03 3.67 19.54
N ALA A 81 -0.76 4.53 18.55
CA ALA A 81 -1.51 5.76 18.33
C ALA A 81 -2.86 5.49 17.63
N LYS A 82 -3.90 6.27 17.95
CA LYS A 82 -5.20 6.17 17.27
C LYS A 82 -5.09 6.50 15.78
N SER A 83 -4.37 7.56 15.42
CA SER A 83 -4.12 7.94 14.02
C SER A 83 -3.47 6.80 13.22
N ASN A 84 -2.47 6.13 13.80
CA ASN A 84 -1.80 5.01 13.13
C ASN A 84 -2.73 3.81 12.96
N ARG A 85 -3.65 3.55 13.91
CA ARG A 85 -4.68 2.51 13.74
C ARG A 85 -5.61 2.83 12.58
N GLU A 86 -6.04 4.08 12.45
CA GLU A 86 -6.91 4.53 11.36
C GLU A 86 -6.20 4.46 10.00
N ILE A 87 -4.91 4.78 9.95
CA ILE A 87 -4.07 4.56 8.76
C ILE A 87 -3.99 3.08 8.43
N ALA A 88 -3.71 2.21 9.41
CA ALA A 88 -3.63 0.77 9.17
C ALA A 88 -4.96 0.20 8.66
N GLU A 89 -6.09 0.60 9.23
CA GLU A 89 -7.43 0.22 8.75
C GLU A 89 -7.67 0.70 7.31
N PHE A 90 -7.29 1.93 6.97
CA PHE A 90 -7.41 2.41 5.60
C PHE A 90 -6.54 1.59 4.63
N LEU A 91 -5.31 1.26 5.03
CA LEU A 91 -4.41 0.45 4.21
C LEU A 91 -4.93 -0.98 4.00
N VAL A 92 -5.60 -1.58 4.99
CA VAL A 92 -6.31 -2.85 4.82
C VAL A 92 -7.38 -2.74 3.72
N PHE A 93 -8.16 -1.65 3.72
CA PHE A 93 -9.12 -1.36 2.66
C PHE A 93 -8.45 -1.19 1.28
N VAL A 94 -7.28 -0.53 1.23
CA VAL A 94 -6.52 -0.39 -0.01
C VAL A 94 -6.18 -1.75 -0.61
N GLN A 95 -5.75 -2.72 0.20
CA GLN A 95 -5.50 -4.09 -0.27
C GLN A 95 -6.78 -4.73 -0.82
N HIS A 96 -7.90 -4.59 -0.09
CA HIS A 96 -9.17 -5.18 -0.48
C HIS A 96 -9.66 -4.64 -1.83
N HIS A 97 -9.65 -3.32 -1.99
CA HIS A 97 -10.06 -2.68 -3.23
C HIS A 97 -9.18 -3.15 -4.41
N GLN A 98 -7.87 -3.19 -4.25
CA GLN A 98 -6.95 -3.61 -5.31
C GLN A 98 -7.12 -5.08 -5.67
N TYR A 99 -7.26 -5.96 -4.67
CA TYR A 99 -7.54 -7.38 -4.87
C TYR A 99 -8.85 -7.58 -5.64
N GLU A 100 -9.94 -6.92 -5.23
CA GLU A 100 -11.24 -7.06 -5.85
C GLU A 100 -11.31 -6.44 -7.26
N SER A 101 -10.77 -5.24 -7.45
CA SER A 101 -10.85 -4.53 -8.72
C SER A 101 -9.95 -5.11 -9.81
N THR A 102 -8.81 -5.71 -9.44
CA THR A 102 -7.85 -6.25 -10.41
C THR A 102 -7.94 -7.77 -10.54
N LYS A 103 -8.39 -8.47 -9.49
CA LYS A 103 -8.33 -9.93 -9.37
C LYS A 103 -6.94 -10.52 -9.64
N ALA A 104 -5.88 -9.71 -9.51
CA ALA A 104 -4.54 -10.09 -9.97
C ALA A 104 -3.41 -9.50 -9.13
N VAL A 105 -3.60 -8.33 -8.52
CA VAL A 105 -2.49 -7.63 -7.85
C VAL A 105 -2.99 -6.72 -6.72
N TYR A 106 -2.22 -6.64 -5.63
CA TYR A 106 -2.42 -5.68 -4.57
C TYR A 106 -1.11 -5.33 -3.85
N ILE A 107 -1.09 -4.20 -3.16
CA ILE A 107 0.05 -3.77 -2.35
C ILE A 107 -0.03 -4.43 -0.96
N SER A 108 1.11 -4.82 -0.42
CA SER A 108 1.27 -5.25 0.96
C SER A 108 2.53 -4.61 1.57
N ASP A 109 2.90 -5.05 2.77
CA ASP A 109 4.08 -4.60 3.50
C ASP A 109 4.16 -3.08 3.75
N PHE A 110 3.01 -2.44 3.97
CA PHE A 110 2.96 -1.00 4.18
C PHE A 110 3.77 -0.54 5.41
N GLN A 111 4.74 0.33 5.17
CA GLN A 111 5.60 0.92 6.20
C GLN A 111 6.01 2.35 5.82
N GLY A 112 6.31 3.16 6.83
CA GLY A 112 6.69 4.56 6.66
C GLY A 112 6.21 5.45 7.79
N GLY A 113 5.94 6.70 7.46
CA GLY A 113 5.39 7.73 8.34
C GLY A 113 3.87 7.88 8.19
N THR A 114 3.35 9.02 8.63
CA THR A 114 1.90 9.27 8.67
C THR A 114 1.29 9.72 7.33
N SER A 115 2.15 10.16 6.39
CA SER A 115 1.77 10.61 5.04
C SER A 115 2.66 10.02 3.94
N LEU A 116 3.84 9.49 4.29
CA LEU A 116 4.83 8.95 3.35
C LEU A 116 5.08 7.48 3.64
N LEU A 117 4.91 6.64 2.64
CA LEU A 117 5.18 5.20 2.67
C LEU A 117 6.42 4.88 1.85
N THR A 118 7.11 3.80 2.18
CA THR A 118 8.25 3.29 1.40
C THR A 118 8.29 1.77 1.44
N ASP A 119 9.25 1.18 0.72
CA ASP A 119 9.56 -0.25 0.70
C ASP A 119 8.31 -1.15 0.62
N PRO A 120 7.44 -0.96 -0.39
CA PRO A 120 6.26 -1.80 -0.55
C PRO A 120 6.64 -3.22 -0.96
N GLN A 121 5.72 -4.15 -0.70
CA GLN A 121 5.68 -5.41 -1.41
C GLN A 121 4.48 -5.42 -2.36
N ILE A 122 4.67 -5.85 -3.60
CA ILE A 122 3.55 -6.15 -4.50
C ILE A 122 3.26 -7.65 -4.43
N ILE A 123 2.01 -8.00 -4.18
CA ILE A 123 1.51 -9.36 -4.18
C ILE A 123 0.70 -9.56 -5.45
N THR A 124 1.00 -10.61 -6.21
CA THR A 124 0.35 -10.94 -7.48
C THR A 124 -0.17 -12.36 -7.46
N ASP A 125 -1.18 -12.62 -8.29
CA ASP A 125 -1.62 -13.98 -8.60
C ASP A 125 -0.39 -14.86 -8.94
N PRO A 126 -0.27 -16.06 -8.33
CA PRO A 126 0.86 -16.96 -8.56
C PRO A 126 1.10 -17.29 -10.04
N TYR A 127 0.08 -17.16 -10.89
CA TYR A 127 0.21 -17.31 -12.34
C TYR A 127 1.22 -16.33 -12.95
N PHE A 128 1.30 -15.08 -12.46
CA PHE A 128 2.19 -14.07 -13.02
C PHE A 128 3.60 -14.10 -12.43
N ASN A 129 3.72 -14.32 -11.12
CA ASN A 129 4.98 -14.40 -10.37
C ASN A 129 6.00 -13.28 -10.67
N LEU A 130 5.57 -12.01 -10.58
CA LEU A 130 6.33 -10.85 -11.09
C LEU A 130 7.23 -10.12 -10.08
N PHE A 131 7.06 -10.35 -8.77
CA PHE A 131 7.67 -9.52 -7.71
C PHE A 131 8.50 -10.30 -6.69
N ASN A 132 9.18 -11.35 -7.16
CA ASN A 132 10.15 -12.18 -6.42
C ASN A 132 9.54 -12.88 -5.18
N ASP A 133 10.42 -13.37 -4.31
CA ASP A 133 10.11 -14.23 -3.16
C ASP A 133 9.19 -13.59 -2.11
N GLY A 134 9.03 -12.25 -2.14
CA GLY A 134 8.10 -11.53 -1.27
C GLY A 134 6.63 -11.68 -1.67
N ASN A 135 6.35 -12.27 -2.84
CA ASN A 135 4.99 -12.55 -3.33
C ASN A 135 4.34 -13.72 -2.56
N VAL A 136 3.93 -13.45 -1.33
CA VAL A 136 3.29 -14.43 -0.45
C VAL A 136 1.85 -14.02 -0.14
N GLY A 137 0.93 -14.99 -0.10
CA GLY A 137 -0.41 -14.76 0.47
C GLY A 137 -1.48 -14.26 -0.51
N PHE A 138 -1.29 -14.32 -1.83
CA PHE A 138 -2.35 -13.95 -2.78
C PHE A 138 -3.57 -14.87 -2.64
N THR A 139 -3.36 -16.19 -2.65
CA THR A 139 -4.43 -17.20 -2.60
C THR A 139 -5.19 -17.18 -1.27
N GLU A 140 -4.48 -16.92 -0.18
CA GLU A 140 -5.02 -16.88 1.17
C GLU A 140 -5.67 -15.53 1.52
N PHE A 141 -5.51 -14.50 0.67
CA PHE A 141 -6.02 -13.16 0.95
C PHE A 141 -7.51 -13.16 1.33
N PRO A 142 -8.43 -13.81 0.60
CA PRO A 142 -9.86 -13.77 0.94
C PRO A 142 -10.21 -14.40 2.29
N SER A 143 -9.41 -15.38 2.76
CA SER A 143 -9.68 -16.06 4.03
C SER A 143 -9.03 -15.36 5.22
N LEU A 144 -7.97 -14.58 4.98
CA LEU A 144 -7.22 -13.87 6.03
C LEU A 144 -7.60 -12.40 6.17
N HIS A 145 -8.14 -11.78 5.12
CA HIS A 145 -8.56 -10.39 5.11
C HIS A 145 -9.73 -10.17 6.06
N ASP A 146 -9.59 -9.19 6.95
CA ASP A 146 -10.64 -8.78 7.86
C ASP A 146 -11.17 -7.40 7.44
N CYS A 147 -12.37 -7.37 6.84
CA CYS A 147 -13.01 -6.11 6.46
C CYS A 147 -13.19 -5.18 7.66
N ASN A 148 -13.07 -3.89 7.42
CA ASN A 148 -13.27 -2.85 8.42
C ASN A 148 -14.22 -1.74 7.93
N LYS A 149 -14.35 -0.68 8.71
CA LYS A 149 -15.26 0.45 8.41
C LYS A 149 -15.07 1.07 7.02
N PHE A 150 -13.85 1.07 6.48
CA PHE A 150 -13.58 1.57 5.13
C PHE A 150 -14.13 0.60 4.08
N CYS A 151 -13.83 -0.70 4.19
CA CYS A 151 -14.39 -1.72 3.29
C CYS A 151 -15.91 -1.64 3.25
N SER A 152 -16.56 -1.62 4.42
CA SER A 152 -18.02 -1.55 4.52
C SER A 152 -18.61 -0.27 3.92
N PHE A 153 -17.98 0.88 4.15
CA PHE A 153 -18.46 2.15 3.59
C PHE A 153 -18.36 2.18 2.06
N PHE A 154 -17.28 1.63 1.50
CA PHE A 154 -17.04 1.56 0.06
C PHE A 154 -17.66 0.32 -0.60
N MET A 155 -18.52 -0.41 0.11
CA MET A 155 -19.28 -1.56 -0.37
C MET A 155 -18.39 -2.69 -0.95
N LEU A 156 -17.30 -2.98 -0.24
CA LEU A 156 -16.41 -4.14 -0.48
C LEU A 156 -16.63 -5.23 0.57
#